data_AF-A0A498LC14-F1
#
_entry.id   AF-A0A498LC14-F1
#
_cell.length_a   1.000
_cell.length_b   1.000
_cell.length_c   1.000
_cell.angle_alpha   90.00
_cell.angle_beta   90.00
_cell.angle_gamma   90.00
#
_symmetry.space_group_name_H-M   'P 1'
#
loop_
_entity.id
_entity.type
_entity.pdbx_description
1 polymer ?
#
loop_
_entity_poly.entity_id
_entity_poly.type
_entity_poly.pdbx_seq_one_letter_code
_entity_poly.pdbx_strand_id
1 'polypeptide(L)'
;MAALTFGCFITTAFKDRSVPVDIHPIFDWNVKELFLYLTAEYATKGNALNQVVLWDKIVLRGDNTKLNLKDVKSKYFFFDDGNGLRANKNITLTLSWNVVPNAGILPLVMGSGHKSLAFPETYETAKSY
;
A
#
# COMPACT_ATOMS: atom_id res chain seq x y z
N MET A 1 -9.49 21.39 10.00
CA MET A 1 -9.54 19.91 10.06
C MET A 1 -9.51 19.41 8.62
N ALA A 2 -8.31 19.28 8.07
CA ALA A 2 -8.12 19.06 6.64
C ALA A 2 -8.16 17.55 6.35
N ALA A 3 -9.36 17.01 6.22
CA ALA A 3 -9.58 15.71 5.59
C ALA A 3 -9.36 15.88 4.08
N LEU A 4 -8.10 16.04 3.68
CA LEU A 4 -7.73 15.94 2.28
C LEU A 4 -7.91 14.49 1.85
N THR A 5 -8.77 14.32 0.86
CA THR A 5 -9.16 13.08 0.24
C THR A 5 -7.93 12.32 -0.25
N PHE A 6 -7.48 11.39 0.59
CA PHE A 6 -6.32 10.52 0.40
C PHE A 6 -6.36 9.69 -0.90
N GLY A 7 -7.52 9.66 -1.57
CA GLY A 7 -7.69 9.14 -2.92
C GLY A 7 -6.73 9.76 -3.95
N CYS A 8 -6.28 11.01 -3.78
CA CYS A 8 -5.35 11.68 -4.71
C CYS A 8 -3.88 11.21 -4.56
N PHE A 9 -3.48 10.75 -3.38
CA PHE A 9 -2.09 10.37 -3.08
C PHE A 9 -1.73 8.98 -3.63
N ILE A 10 -2.62 7.99 -3.48
CA ILE A 10 -2.41 6.68 -4.09
C ILE A 10 -2.59 6.77 -5.61
N THR A 11 -3.56 7.56 -6.11
CA THR A 11 -3.62 7.79 -7.57
C THR A 11 -2.36 8.46 -8.07
N THR A 12 -1.72 9.40 -7.38
CA THR A 12 -0.44 9.99 -7.84
C THR A 12 0.74 9.02 -7.74
N ALA A 13 0.83 8.23 -6.66
CA ALA A 13 1.88 7.22 -6.48
C ALA A 13 1.81 6.06 -7.50
N PHE A 14 0.60 5.71 -7.94
CA PHE A 14 0.31 4.62 -8.87
C PHE A 14 -0.18 5.09 -10.26
N LYS A 15 -0.31 6.40 -10.52
CA LYS A 15 -0.75 6.97 -11.81
C LYS A 15 0.24 6.69 -12.92
N ASP A 16 1.53 6.79 -12.58
CA ASP A 16 2.58 7.00 -13.58
C ASP A 16 3.20 5.70 -14.12
N ARG A 17 2.88 4.55 -13.53
CA ARG A 17 3.39 3.26 -14.03
C ARG A 17 2.48 2.10 -13.62
N SER A 18 1.59 1.68 -14.54
CA SER A 18 0.86 0.43 -14.42
C SER A 18 1.76 -0.74 -14.83
N VAL A 19 2.64 -1.20 -13.95
CA VAL A 19 3.24 -2.52 -14.13
C VAL A 19 2.29 -3.52 -13.48
N PRO A 20 1.63 -4.40 -14.25
CA PRO A 20 0.78 -5.44 -13.67
C PRO A 20 1.67 -6.37 -12.84
N VAL A 21 1.36 -6.52 -11.55
CA VAL A 21 2.05 -7.47 -10.68
C VAL A 21 1.32 -8.80 -10.83
N ASP A 22 2.02 -9.80 -11.35
CA ASP A 22 1.49 -11.17 -11.43
C ASP A 22 1.87 -11.94 -10.17
N ILE A 23 0.88 -12.20 -9.32
CA ILE A 23 1.05 -12.98 -8.08
C ILE A 23 0.73 -14.46 -8.28
N HIS A 24 0.44 -14.91 -9.51
CA HIS A 24 0.21 -16.32 -9.82
C HIS A 24 1.34 -17.23 -9.32
N PRO A 25 2.64 -16.89 -9.47
CA PRO A 25 3.73 -17.76 -9.05
C PRO A 25 3.79 -18.03 -7.54
N ILE A 26 3.09 -17.23 -6.74
CA ILE A 26 3.04 -17.39 -5.27
C ILE A 26 2.07 -18.51 -4.88
N PHE A 27 1.07 -18.81 -5.71
CA PHE A 27 0.12 -19.89 -5.45
C PHE A 27 0.73 -21.25 -5.84
N ASP A 28 1.16 -22.04 -4.86
CA ASP A 28 1.52 -23.46 -5.04
C ASP A 28 0.29 -24.37 -4.94
N TRP A 29 0.35 -25.63 -4.50
CA TRP A 29 -0.84 -26.48 -4.27
C TRP A 29 -1.49 -26.30 -2.89
N ASN A 30 -0.74 -25.79 -1.91
CA ASN A 30 -1.16 -25.63 -0.53
C ASN A 30 -1.65 -24.21 -0.22
N VAL A 31 -1.31 -23.17 -0.99
CA VAL A 31 -1.80 -21.79 -0.74
C VAL A 31 -3.32 -21.67 -0.93
N LYS A 32 -4.08 -21.40 0.12
CA LYS A 32 -5.52 -21.16 0.04
C LYS A 32 -5.82 -19.72 -0.40
N GLU A 33 -5.18 -18.78 0.26
CA GLU A 33 -5.38 -17.35 0.09
C GLU A 33 -4.10 -16.57 0.38
N LEU A 34 -3.99 -15.40 -0.23
CA LEU A 34 -2.96 -14.41 0.04
C LEU A 34 -3.61 -13.19 0.66
N PHE A 35 -3.09 -12.76 1.81
CA PHE A 35 -3.47 -11.48 2.40
C PHE A 35 -2.43 -10.43 2.00
N LEU A 36 -2.77 -9.60 1.01
CA LEU A 36 -1.92 -8.50 0.54
C LEU A 36 -2.26 -7.21 1.27
N TYR A 37 -1.24 -6.45 1.62
CA TYR A 37 -1.42 -5.14 2.22
C TYR A 37 -0.28 -4.20 1.82
N LEU A 38 -0.66 -2.94 1.61
CA LEU A 38 0.24 -1.86 1.26
C LEU A 38 0.48 -0.99 2.50
N THR A 39 1.72 -0.88 2.94
CA THR A 39 2.14 0.00 4.02
C THR A 39 2.84 1.24 3.48
N ALA A 40 2.64 2.38 4.15
CA ALA A 40 3.51 3.54 4.04
C ALA A 40 4.39 3.61 5.27
N GLU A 41 5.70 3.71 5.03
CA GLU A 41 6.73 3.88 6.03
C GLU A 41 7.37 5.25 5.87
N TYR A 42 7.42 6.01 6.96
CA TYR A 42 7.95 7.37 6.94
C TYR A 42 8.55 7.74 8.30
N ALA A 43 9.52 8.64 8.29
CA ALA A 43 10.12 9.19 9.49
C ALA A 43 9.58 10.59 9.78
N THR A 44 9.46 10.94 11.06
CA THR A 44 9.08 12.28 11.53
C THR A 44 10.06 12.76 12.60
N LYS A 45 9.94 14.02 13.03
CA LYS A 45 10.79 14.55 14.11
C LYS A 45 10.57 13.83 15.45
N GLY A 46 9.37 13.32 15.68
CA GLY A 46 8.99 12.63 16.93
C GLY A 46 9.23 11.13 16.91
N ASN A 47 9.18 10.50 15.73
CA ASN A 47 9.30 9.04 15.57
C ASN A 47 10.24 8.69 14.42
N ALA A 48 11.19 7.79 14.70
CA ALA A 48 12.13 7.30 13.70
C ALA A 48 11.45 6.43 12.63
N LEU A 49 10.35 5.75 12.96
CA LEU A 49 9.59 4.90 12.05
C LEU A 49 8.09 5.00 12.37
N ASN A 50 7.33 5.54 11.44
CA ASN A 50 5.88 5.44 11.42
C ASN A 50 5.48 4.50 10.28
N GLN A 51 4.64 3.50 10.57
CA GLN A 51 4.15 2.54 9.59
C GLN A 51 2.62 2.51 9.61
N VAL A 52 2.00 2.79 8.46
CA VAL A 52 0.54 2.87 8.32
C VAL A 52 0.07 2.01 7.15
N VAL A 53 -0.97 1.20 7.35
CA VAL A 53 -1.59 0.40 6.28
C VAL A 53 -2.55 1.29 5.49
N LEU A 54 -2.35 1.38 4.18
CA LEU A 54 -3.13 2.22 3.28
C LEU A 54 -4.22 1.43 2.55
N TRP A 55 -3.95 0.17 2.26
CA TRP A 55 -4.80 -0.69 1.46
C TRP A 55 -4.53 -2.15 1.79
N ASP A 56 -5.56 -2.97 1.75
CA ASP A 56 -5.47 -4.42 1.89
C ASP A 56 -6.40 -5.11 0.88
N LYS A 57 -6.01 -6.32 0.46
CA LYS A 57 -6.83 -7.20 -0.38
C LYS A 57 -6.51 -8.65 -0.09
N ILE A 58 -7.55 -9.45 0.11
CA ILE A 58 -7.47 -10.90 0.12
C ILE A 58 -7.62 -11.39 -1.33
N VAL A 59 -6.71 -12.25 -1.77
CA VAL A 59 -6.80 -12.92 -3.08
C VAL A 59 -6.87 -14.42 -2.82
N LEU A 60 -7.96 -15.04 -3.26
CA LEU A 60 -8.17 -16.47 -3.12
C LEU A 60 -7.53 -17.22 -4.28
N ARG A 61 -7.19 -18.50 -4.06
CA ARG A 61 -6.82 -19.39 -5.15
C ARG A 61 -7.96 -19.46 -6.18
N GLY A 62 -7.63 -19.19 -7.44
CA GLY A 62 -8.60 -19.17 -8.54
C GLY A 62 -9.14 -17.77 -8.88
N ASP A 63 -8.84 -16.76 -8.06
CA ASP A 63 -9.11 -15.37 -8.40
C ASP A 63 -8.15 -14.85 -9.47
N ASN A 64 -8.44 -13.66 -10.00
CA ASN A 64 -7.53 -12.97 -10.89
C ASN A 64 -6.22 -12.60 -10.19
N THR A 65 -5.14 -13.25 -10.59
CA THR A 65 -3.78 -13.09 -10.05
C THR A 65 -3.01 -11.93 -10.65
N LYS A 66 -3.55 -11.24 -11.66
CA LYS A 66 -2.93 -10.05 -12.25
C LYS A 66 -3.47 -8.83 -11.53
N LEU A 67 -2.68 -8.30 -10.60
CA LEU A 67 -3.01 -7.09 -9.86
C LEU A 67 -2.67 -5.86 -10.70
N ASN A 68 -3.72 -5.15 -11.13
CA ASN A 68 -3.58 -3.81 -11.70
C ASN A 68 -3.71 -2.79 -10.57
N LEU A 69 -2.58 -2.30 -10.06
CA LEU A 69 -2.55 -1.31 -8.98
C LEU A 69 -2.74 0.13 -9.49
N LYS A 70 -3.10 0.32 -10.77
CA LYS A 70 -3.41 1.63 -11.33
C LYS A 70 -4.68 2.19 -10.68
N ASP A 71 -4.60 3.42 -10.19
CA ASP A 71 -5.72 4.15 -9.57
C ASP A 71 -6.37 3.46 -8.35
N VAL A 72 -5.62 2.61 -7.64
CA VAL A 72 -6.08 2.06 -6.36
C VAL A 72 -6.33 3.22 -5.40
N LYS A 73 -7.50 3.22 -4.76
CA LYS A 73 -7.79 4.19 -3.69
C LYS A 73 -7.34 3.59 -2.36
N SER A 74 -6.81 4.42 -1.47
CA SER A 74 -6.55 3.96 -0.10
C SER A 74 -7.87 3.53 0.53
N LYS A 75 -7.86 2.38 1.18
CA LYS A 75 -9.00 1.88 1.95
C LYS A 75 -9.07 2.57 3.31
N TYR A 76 -7.91 2.87 3.88
CA TYR A 76 -7.79 3.61 5.14
C TYR A 76 -7.34 5.04 4.89
N PHE A 77 -7.79 5.94 5.76
CA PHE A 77 -7.29 7.30 5.81
C PHE A 77 -5.85 7.28 6.31
N PHE A 78 -4.98 8.03 5.64
CA PHE A 78 -3.62 8.22 6.08
C PHE A 78 -3.50 9.62 6.65
N PHE A 79 -3.53 9.69 7.97
CA PHE A 79 -3.29 10.90 8.74
C PHE A 79 -2.17 10.60 9.73
N ASP A 80 -1.45 11.66 10.09
CA ASP A 80 -0.39 11.64 11.09
C ASP A 80 -0.85 12.52 12.25
N ASP A 81 -0.40 12.20 13.47
CA ASP A 81 -0.78 12.97 14.66
C ASP A 81 -0.29 14.44 14.60
N GLY A 82 0.67 14.74 13.72
CA GLY A 82 1.17 16.08 13.44
C GLY A 82 1.18 16.45 11.95
N ASN A 83 2.02 17.42 11.61
CA ASN A 83 2.23 17.87 10.23
C ASN A 83 3.34 17.09 9.51
N GLY A 84 3.65 15.87 9.95
CA GLY A 84 4.83 15.09 9.53
C GLY A 84 4.75 14.49 8.12
N LEU A 85 3.56 14.49 7.50
CA LEU A 85 3.34 14.00 6.14
C LEU A 85 3.66 15.04 5.06
N ARG A 86 3.59 16.33 5.41
CA ARG A 86 3.82 17.42 4.46
C ARG A 86 5.32 17.56 4.18
N ALA A 87 5.70 17.68 2.91
CA ALA A 87 7.10 17.82 2.47
C ALA A 87 8.02 16.66 2.91
N ASN A 88 7.46 15.49 3.22
CA ASN A 88 8.25 14.34 3.61
C ASN A 88 8.90 13.71 2.37
N LYS A 89 10.23 13.74 2.31
CA LYS A 89 11.01 13.35 1.13
C LYS A 89 11.15 11.83 0.97
N ASN A 90 11.02 11.07 2.06
CA ASN A 90 11.34 9.65 2.09
C ASN A 90 10.13 8.86 2.64
N ILE A 91 9.07 8.76 1.85
CA ILE A 91 7.95 7.87 2.15
C ILE A 91 8.12 6.60 1.33
N THR A 92 8.34 5.49 2.00
CA THR A 92 8.49 4.18 1.36
C THR A 92 7.16 3.46 1.38
N LEU A 93 6.62 3.17 0.19
CA LEU A 93 5.48 2.29 0.04
C LEU A 93 5.98 0.86 -0.08
N THR A 94 5.55 -0.01 0.81
CA THR A 94 5.91 -1.43 0.79
C THR A 94 4.65 -2.26 0.58
N LEU A 95 4.63 -3.04 -0.50
CA LEU A 95 3.62 -4.08 -0.70
C LEU A 95 4.14 -5.36 -0.07
N SER A 96 3.38 -5.86 0.91
CA SER A 96 3.67 -7.11 1.61
C SER A 96 2.51 -8.08 1.45
N TRP A 97 2.79 -9.37 1.59
CA TRP A 97 1.74 -10.39 1.59
C TRP A 97 2.04 -11.50 2.60
N ASN A 98 0.98 -12.01 3.23
CA ASN A 98 1.01 -13.21 4.04
C ASN A 98 0.35 -14.37 3.29
N VAL A 99 0.97 -15.55 3.39
CA VAL A 99 0.49 -16.78 2.76
C VAL A 99 -0.34 -17.58 3.76
N VAL A 100 -1.59 -17.88 3.42
CA VAL A 100 -2.47 -18.71 4.24
C VAL A 100 -2.65 -20.07 3.55
N PRO A 101 -2.19 -21.17 4.16
CA PRO A 101 -2.30 -22.49 3.56
C PRO A 101 -3.68 -23.13 3.75
N ASN A 102 -3.99 -24.15 2.94
CA ASN A 102 -5.16 -25.02 3.11
C ASN A 102 -5.01 -25.88 4.36
N ALA A 103 -3.79 -26.37 4.63
CA ALA A 103 -3.46 -27.13 5.84
C ALA A 103 -2.02 -26.91 6.27
N GLY A 104 -1.78 -27.03 7.59
CA GLY A 104 -0.45 -26.95 8.19
C GLY A 104 -0.18 -25.64 8.94
N ILE A 105 1.10 -25.34 9.15
CA ILE A 105 1.58 -24.17 9.89
C ILE A 105 1.27 -22.91 9.07
N LEU A 106 0.78 -21.86 9.73
CA LEU A 106 0.69 -20.52 9.14
C LEU A 106 2.09 -19.92 9.05
N PRO A 107 2.71 -19.88 7.86
CA PRO A 107 4.05 -19.35 7.74
C PRO A 107 3.99 -17.83 7.87
N LEU A 108 4.85 -17.26 8.72
CA LEU A 108 5.07 -15.81 8.77
C LEU A 108 6.00 -15.37 7.63
N VAL A 109 5.69 -15.82 6.40
CA VAL A 109 6.48 -15.51 5.21
C VAL A 109 5.92 -14.25 4.60
N MET A 110 6.63 -13.15 4.81
CA MET A 110 6.40 -11.89 4.12
C MET A 110 7.27 -11.87 2.87
N GLY A 111 6.65 -11.92 1.70
CA GLY A 111 7.30 -11.38 0.51
C GLY A 111 7.06 -9.88 0.46
N SER A 112 8.08 -9.10 0.09
CA SER A 112 8.00 -7.64 0.08
C SER A 112 8.56 -7.05 -1.21
N GLY A 113 7.82 -6.09 -1.77
CA GLY A 113 8.29 -5.19 -2.81
C GLY A 113 8.12 -3.75 -2.34
N HIS A 114 9.16 -2.93 -2.44
CA HIS A 114 9.12 -1.55 -1.94
C HIS A 114 9.38 -0.54 -3.06
N LYS A 115 8.78 0.64 -2.91
CA LYS A 115 8.99 1.80 -3.77
C LYS A 115 8.94 3.06 -2.93
N SER A 116 10.02 3.82 -2.95
CA SER A 116 10.09 5.10 -2.24
C SER A 116 9.61 6.24 -3.13
N LEU A 117 8.84 7.15 -2.54
CA LEU A 117 8.25 8.31 -3.17
C LEU A 117 8.34 9.51 -2.22
N ALA A 118 8.49 10.69 -2.78
CA ALA A 118 8.44 11.93 -2.02
C ALA A 118 7.01 12.48 -2.01
N PHE A 119 6.56 13.01 -0.88
CA PHE A 119 5.30 13.73 -0.81
C PHE A 119 5.50 15.21 -1.20
N PRO A 120 4.54 15.82 -1.90
CA PRO A 120 4.59 17.22 -2.30
C PRO A 120 4.58 18.16 -1.08
N GLU A 121 5.17 19.34 -1.27
CA GLU A 121 5.23 20.41 -0.26
C GLU A 121 3.88 21.11 -0.06
N THR A 122 2.99 21.04 -1.06
CA THR A 122 1.65 21.61 -1.02
C THR A 122 0.62 20.52 -1.31
N TYR A 123 -0.50 20.59 -0.58
CA TYR A 123 -1.63 19.72 -0.84
C TYR A 123 -2.43 20.28 -2.01
N GLU A 124 -2.70 19.45 -3.03
CA GLU A 124 -3.62 19.85 -4.09
C GLU A 124 -5.02 20.04 -3.51
N THR A 125 -5.52 21.27 -3.55
CA THR A 125 -6.92 21.56 -3.22
C THR A 125 -7.77 21.01 -4.36
N ALA A 126 -8.80 20.21 -4.02
CA ALA A 126 -9.77 19.76 -5.01
C ALA A 126 -10.33 21.00 -5.71
N LYS A 127 -10.19 21.06 -7.05
CA LYS A 127 -10.81 22.12 -7.84
C LYS A 127 -12.31 22.06 -7.58
N SER A 128 -12.85 23.08 -6.92
CA SER A 128 -14.28 23.29 -6.84
C SER A 128 -14.75 23.59 -8.26
N TYR A 129 -15.53 22.67 -8.83
CA TYR A 129 -16.35 22.95 -10.00
C TYR A 129 -17.64 23.64 -9.55
#